data_AF-A0A1Z4V8U7-F1
#
_entry.id   AF-A0A1Z4V8U7-F1
#
_cell.length_a   1.000
_cell.length_b   1.000
_cell.length_c   1.000
_cell.angle_alpha   90.00
_cell.angle_beta   90.00
_cell.angle_gamma   90.00
#
_symmetry.space_group_name_H-M   'P 1'
#
loop_
_entity.id
_entity.type
_entity.pdbx_description
1 polymer ?
#
loop_
_entity_poly.entity_id
_entity_poly.type
_entity_poly.pdbx_seq_one_letter_code
_entity_poly.pdbx_strand_id
1 'polypeptide(L)' 'MLKRPLLVKQPEIGGLIREFRLLTELTQEQFAAYLGMTYGTVNRWENERSRSAP' A
#
# COMPACT_ATOMS: atom_id res chain seq x y z
N MET A 1 -6.73 -18.27 3.58
CA MET A 1 -6.65 -17.39 4.77
C MET A 1 -5.22 -17.42 5.27
N LEU A 2 -4.53 -16.28 5.35
CA LEU A 2 -3.15 -16.21 5.85
C LEU A 2 -3.12 -16.71 7.30
N LYS A 3 -2.37 -17.80 7.55
CA LYS A 3 -2.31 -18.44 8.87
C LYS A 3 -1.48 -17.65 9.89
N ARG A 4 -0.75 -16.64 9.44
CA ARG A 4 -0.04 -15.64 10.25
C ARG A 4 -0.16 -14.28 9.59
N PRO A 5 -0.62 -13.23 10.29
CA PRO A 5 -0.53 -11.88 9.77
C PRO A 5 0.94 -11.49 9.63
N LEU A 6 1.26 -10.80 8.54
CA LEU A 6 2.56 -10.13 8.42
C LEU A 6 2.62 -9.07 9.52
N LEU A 7 3.56 -9.23 10.47
CA LEU A 7 3.83 -8.26 11.54
C LEU A 7 4.71 -7.10 11.02
N VAL A 8 4.34 -6.51 9.89
CA VAL A 8 4.95 -5.26 9.43
C VAL A 8 4.12 -4.14 10.05
N LYS A 9 4.75 -3.23 10.79
CA LYS A 9 3.98 -2.15 11.41
C LYS A 9 3.53 -1.21 10.31
N GLN A 10 2.27 -0.81 10.35
CA GLN A 10 1.86 0.40 9.65
C GLN A 10 2.51 1.59 10.38
N PRO A 11 3.13 2.57 9.70
CA PRO A 11 3.03 2.89 8.26
C PRO A 11 4.16 2.32 7.36
N GLU A 12 5.03 1.45 7.88
CA GLU A 12 6.24 0.96 7.18
C GLU A 12 5.89 0.25 5.87
N ILE A 13 4.80 -0.52 5.86
CA ILE A 13 4.33 -1.20 4.65
C ILE A 13 3.81 -0.23 3.58
N GLY A 14 3.22 0.91 3.96
CA GLY A 14 2.80 1.94 3.01
C GLY A 14 3.97 2.58 2.29
N GLY A 15 5.08 2.79 3.02
CA GLY A 15 6.35 3.21 2.44
C GLY A 15 6.92 2.19 1.45
N LEU A 16 6.92 0.91 1.81
CA LEU A 16 7.40 -0.16 0.93
C LEU A 16 6.57 -0.29 -0.36
N ILE A 17 5.25 -0.18 -0.26
CA ILE A 17 4.36 -0.18 -1.42
C ILE A 17 4.71 0.98 -2.36
N ARG A 18 4.90 2.19 -1.81
CA ARG A 18 5.30 3.37 -2.58
C ARG A 18 6.66 3.18 -3.25
N GLU A 19 7.65 2.66 -2.54
CA GLU A 19 8.98 2.41 -3.10
C GLU A 19 8.91 1.43 -4.27
N PHE A 20 8.22 0.30 -4.10
CA PHE A 20 8.04 -0.68 -5.16
C PHE A 20 7.35 -0.09 -6.40
N ARG A 21 6.30 0.71 -6.19
CA ARG A 21 5.63 1.42 -7.30
C ARG A 21 6.60 2.35 -8.04
N LEU A 22 7.40 3.12 -7.31
CA LEU A 22 8.37 4.05 -7.90
C LEU A 22 9.48 3.32 -8.67
N LEU A 23 9.93 2.15 -8.21
CA LEU A 23 10.88 1.30 -8.95
C LEU A 23 10.34 0.80 -10.29
N THR A 24 9.01 0.71 -10.41
CA THR A 24 8.32 0.37 -11.67
C THR A 24 7.94 1.59 -12.51
N GLU A 25 8.26 2.80 -12.05
CA GLU A 25 7.92 4.09 -12.70
C GLU A 25 6.40 4.29 -12.95
N LEU A 26 5.56 3.63 -12.16
CA LEU A 26 4.11 3.71 -12.30
C LEU A 26 3.50 4.84 -11.45
N THR A 27 2.46 5.49 -11.97
CA THR A 27 1.57 6.32 -11.14
C THR A 27 0.73 5.43 -10.22
N GLN A 28 0.10 6.01 -9.19
CA GLN A 28 -0.79 5.25 -8.30
C GLN A 28 -1.96 4.62 -9.06
N GLU A 29 -2.49 5.29 -10.09
CA GLU A 29 -3.55 4.79 -10.96
C GLU A 29 -3.09 3.61 -11.80
N GLN A 30 -1.91 3.70 -12.42
CA GLN A 30 -1.35 2.61 -13.22
C GLN A 30 -1.03 1.39 -12.37
N PHE A 31 -0.46 1.62 -11.19
CA PHE A 31 -0.17 0.57 -10.23
C PHE A 31 -1.43 -0.09 -9.69
N ALA A 32 -2.47 0.70 -9.40
CA ALA A 32 -3.78 0.18 -9.01
C ALA A 32 -4.38 -0.69 -10.13
N ALA A 33 -4.36 -0.21 -11.37
CA ALA A 33 -4.85 -0.97 -12.53
C ALA A 33 -4.09 -2.28 -12.71
N TYR A 34 -2.76 -2.28 -12.56
CA TYR A 34 -1.92 -3.47 -12.61
C TYR A 34 -2.31 -4.51 -11.55
N LEU A 35 -2.66 -4.07 -10.34
CA LEU A 35 -3.10 -4.93 -9.24
C LEU A 35 -4.59 -5.32 -9.29
N GLY A 36 -5.36 -4.82 -10.26
CA GLY A 36 -6.82 -4.98 -10.29
C GLY A 36 -7.54 -4.28 -9.14
N MET A 37 -6.94 -3.21 -8.60
CA MET A 37 -7.43 -2.40 -7.49
C MET A 37 -7.85 -1.01 -7.96
N THR A 38 -8.52 -0.27 -7.07
CA THR A 38 -8.83 1.15 -7.32
C THR A 38 -7.69 2.05 -6.90
N TYR A 39 -7.57 3.22 -7.53
CA TYR A 39 -6.65 4.28 -7.11
C TYR A 39 -6.79 4.60 -5.60
N GLY A 40 -8.03 4.74 -5.11
CA GLY A 40 -8.30 5.07 -3.71
C GLY A 40 -7.72 4.06 -2.72
N THR A 41 -7.69 2.78 -3.10
CA THR A 41 -7.06 1.71 -2.31
C THR A 41 -5.55 1.91 -2.20
N VAL A 42 -4.87 2.17 -3.32
CA VAL A 42 -3.41 2.40 -3.34
C VAL A 42 -3.05 3.71 -2.64
N ASN A 43 -3.80 4.78 -2.89
CA ASN A 43 -3.62 6.06 -2.21
C ASN A 43 -3.74 5.90 -0.69
N ARG A 44 -4.73 5.15 -0.20
CA ARG A 44 -4.87 4.82 1.22
C ARG A 44 -3.66 4.06 1.74
N TRP A 45 -3.19 3.03 1.05
CA TRP A 45 -2.02 2.27 1.50
C TRP A 45 -0.76 3.12 1.60
N GLU A 46 -0.50 3.97 0.61
CA GLU A 46 0.73 4.77 0.58
C GLU A 46 0.69 5.99 1.51
N ASN A 47 -0.50 6.56 1.76
CA ASN A 47 -0.62 7.86 2.42
C ASN A 47 -1.39 7.82 3.76
N GLU A 48 -2.31 6.89 3.98
CA GLU A 48 -3.00 6.81 5.27
C GLU A 48 -2.12 6.09 6.29
N ARG A 49 -1.63 6.85 7.27
CA ARG A 49 -1.17 6.25 8.53
C ARG A 49 -2.35 5.49 9.11
N SER A 50 -2.17 4.19 9.41
CA SER A 50 -3.09 3.51 10.31
C SER A 50 -3.17 4.34 11.58
N ARG A 51 -4.26 5.08 11.75
CA ARG A 51 -4.53 5.79 12.98
C ARG A 51 -4.61 4.68 14.03
N SER A 52 -3.64 4.64 14.94
CA SER A 52 -3.70 3.75 16.09
C SER A 52 -5.08 3.93 16.73
N ALA A 53 -5.76 2.81 17.00
CA ALA A 53 -6.91 2.82 17.89
C ALA A 53 -6.47 3.43 19.27
N PRO A 54 -7.42 3.99 20.04
CA PRO A 54 -7.30 5.21 20.87
C PRO A 54 -6.09 5.30 21.80
#